data_AF-A0A0R3Q759-F1
#
_entry.id   AF-A0A0R3Q759-F1
#
_cell.length_a   1.000
_cell.length_b   1.000
_cell.length_c   1.000
_cell.angle_alpha   90.00
_cell.angle_beta   90.00
_cell.angle_gamma   90.00
#
_symmetry.space_group_name_H-M   'P 1'
#
loop_
_entity.id
_entity.type
_entity.pdbx_description
1 polymer ?
#
loop_
_entity_poly.entity_id
_entity_poly.type
_entity_poly.pdbx_seq_one_letter_code
_entity_poly.pdbx_strand_id
1 'polypeptide(L)' 'MVSLTFRTRKPFTGRVYVRGLADDDRCSRNFASNVDQNKFSMMIQNGDCTMQRQRVTGSLEVPLRSFR' A
#
# COMPACT_ATOMS: atom_id res chain seq x y z
N MET A 1 -11.74 -3.49 -5.02
CA MET A 1 -10.94 -2.26 -4.97
C MET A 1 -10.49 -2.06 -3.54
N VAL A 2 -9.22 -1.69 -3.31
CA VAL A 2 -8.66 -1.44 -1.98
C VAL A 2 -8.39 0.06 -1.86
N SER A 3 -8.92 0.69 -0.81
CA SER A 3 -8.62 2.08 -0.48
C SER A 3 -7.85 2.14 0.82
N LEU A 4 -6.71 2.79 0.80
CA LEU A 4 -5.84 3.00 1.96
C LEU A 4 -5.86 4.49 2.28
N THR A 5 -6.31 4.83 3.48
CA THR A 5 -6.26 6.21 3.99
C THR A 5 -5.30 6.28 5.16
N PHE A 6 -4.34 7.18 5.04
CA PHE A 6 -3.33 7.42 6.05
C PHE A 6 -3.62 8.74 6.75
N ARG A 7 -3.46 8.76 8.07
CA ARG A 7 -3.51 9.96 8.89
C ARG A 7 -2.21 10.08 9.65
N THR A 8 -1.47 11.14 9.40
CA THR A 8 -0.16 11.38 10.01
C THR A 8 -0.25 12.55 10.99
N ARG A 9 0.50 12.48 12.10
CA ARG A 9 0.60 13.59 13.05
C ARG A 9 1.40 14.78 12.50
N LYS A 10 2.31 14.50 11.57
CA LYS A 10 3.17 15.46 10.88
C LYS A 10 2.75 15.54 9.41
N PRO A 11 2.88 16.71 8.76
CA PRO A 11 2.61 16.85 7.34
C PRO A 11 3.52 15.92 6.55
N PHE A 12 2.93 15.17 5.64
CA PHE A 12 3.62 14.27 4.73
C PHE A 12 3.65 14.87 3.32
N THR A 13 4.85 15.14 2.82
CA THR A 13 5.09 15.73 1.49
C THR A 13 5.99 14.83 0.66
N GLY A 14 5.63 13.55 0.55
CA GLY A 14 6.43 12.54 -0.12
C GLY A 14 5.64 11.72 -1.16
N ARG A 15 6.30 10.68 -1.65
CA ARG A 15 5.72 9.70 -2.58
C ARG A 15 5.41 8.42 -1.82
N VAL A 16 4.22 7.87 -2.04
CA VAL A 16 3.81 6.53 -1.56
C VAL A 16 3.72 5.62 -2.76
N TYR A 17 4.33 4.45 -2.67
CA TYR A 17 4.31 3.48 -3.75
C TYR A 17 4.32 2.04 -3.24
N VAL A 18 3.83 1.12 -4.07
CA VAL A 18 3.94 -0.32 -3.80
C VAL A 18 5.39 -0.75 -4.01
N ARG A 19 5.96 -1.47 -3.05
CA ARG A 19 7.36 -1.91 -3.09
C ARG A 19 7.67 -2.62 -4.40
N GLY A 20 8.71 -2.16 -5.11
CA GLY A 20 9.13 -2.70 -6.41
C GLY A 20 8.40 -2.12 -7.62
N LEU A 21 7.46 -1.19 -7.41
CA LEU A 21 6.65 -0.55 -8.45
C LEU A 21 6.59 0.97 -8.27
N ALA A 22 7.72 1.58 -7.88
CA ALA A 22 7.83 3.02 -7.68
C ALA A 22 7.63 3.83 -8.97
N ASP A 23 7.94 3.20 -10.11
CA ASP A 23 7.90 3.78 -11.46
C ASP A 23 6.54 3.58 -12.16
N ASP A 24 5.67 2.70 -11.64
CA ASP A 24 4.31 2.54 -12.19
C ASP A 24 3.38 3.58 -11.53
N ASP A 25 2.93 4.53 -12.33
CA ASP A 25 2.02 5.59 -11.88
C ASP A 25 0.70 5.04 -11.32
N ARG A 26 0.28 3.81 -11.64
CA ARG A 26 -0.91 3.21 -11.02
C ARG A 26 -0.67 2.82 -9.56
N CYS A 27 0.60 2.55 -9.24
CA CYS A 27 1.06 2.03 -7.95
C CYS A 27 1.85 3.04 -7.14
N SER A 28 2.00 4.25 -7.68
CA SER A 28 2.83 5.33 -7.16
C SER A 28 2.04 6.63 -7.16
N ARG A 29 2.01 7.32 -6.02
CA ARG A 29 1.30 8.59 -5.84
C ARG A 29 2.20 9.57 -5.12
N ASN A 30 2.34 10.76 -5.71
CA ASN A 30 3.07 11.86 -5.09
C ASN A 30 2.10 12.79 -4.36
N PHE A 31 2.36 13.06 -3.09
CA PHE A 31 1.53 13.92 -2.23
C PHE A 31 2.22 15.25 -1.92
N ALA A 32 3.28 15.62 -2.65
CA ALA A 32 3.98 16.90 -2.49
C ALA A 32 3.06 18.12 -2.60
N SER A 33 2.04 18.06 -3.46
CA SER A 33 1.08 19.16 -3.70
C SER A 33 -0.30 18.90 -3.08
N ASN A 34 -0.42 17.96 -2.14
CA ASN A 34 -1.71 17.67 -1.53
C ASN A 34 -2.14 18.82 -0.60
N VAL A 35 -3.40 19.26 -0.73
CA VAL A 35 -3.99 20.31 0.12
C VAL A 35 -4.01 19.87 1.58
N ASP A 36 -4.36 18.59 1.82
CA ASP A 36 -4.37 17.98 3.14
C ASP A 36 -3.09 17.18 3.40
N GLN A 37 -2.05 17.84 3.90
CA GLN A 37 -0.75 17.19 4.16
C GLN A 37 -0.78 16.17 5.32
N ASN A 38 -1.81 16.19 6.17
CA ASN A 38 -1.96 15.25 7.29
C ASN A 38 -2.87 14.05 6.95
N LYS A 39 -3.53 14.06 5.79
CA LYS A 39 -4.45 13.00 5.37
C LYS A 39 -4.31 12.76 3.87
N PHE A 40 -3.87 11.57 3.51
CA PHE A 40 -3.78 11.15 2.12
C PHE A 40 -4.43 9.80 1.92
N SER A 41 -4.99 9.59 0.74
CA SER A 41 -5.61 8.32 0.37
C SER A 41 -5.05 7.83 -0.96
N MET A 42 -4.83 6.53 -1.06
CA MET A 42 -4.52 5.89 -2.33
C MET A 42 -5.50 4.75 -2.59
N MET A 43 -5.86 4.57 -3.85
CA MET A 43 -6.76 3.51 -4.30
C MET A 43 -5.99 2.60 -5.24
N ILE A 44 -6.05 1.29 -4.97
CA ILE A 44 -5.48 0.26 -5.81
C ILE A 44 -6.61 -0.68 -6.25
N GLN A 45 -6.70 -0.98 -7.55
CA GLN A 45 -7.69 -1.92 -8.04
C GLN A 45 -7.20 -3.37 -7.93
N ASN A 46 -8.13 -4.31 -7.91
CA ASN A 46 -7.77 -5.72 -7.87
C ASN A 46 -7.13 -6.11 -9.20
N GLY A 47 -5.86 -6.53 -9.18
CA GLY A 47 -5.07 -6.83 -10.37
C GLY A 47 -4.00 -5.77 -10.67
N ASP A 48 -4.08 -4.59 -10.03
CA ASP A 48 -2.99 -3.61 -10.07
C ASP A 48 -1.85 -4.06 -9.14
N CYS A 49 -0.68 -3.46 -9.37
CA CYS A 49 0.48 -3.54 -8.48
C CYS A 49 0.95 -4.95 -8.13
N THR A 50 0.93 -5.86 -9.13
CA THR A 50 1.29 -7.28 -9.00
C THR A 50 0.63 -8.00 -7.83
N MET A 51 -0.52 -7.50 -7.36
CA MET A 51 -1.26 -8.04 -6.22
C MET A 51 -1.61 -9.52 -6.46
N GLN A 52 -0.91 -10.40 -5.76
CA GLN A 52 -1.18 -11.84 -5.80
C GLN A 52 -2.38 -12.16 -4.92
N ARG A 53 -3.39 -12.82 -5.49
CA ARG A 53 -4.54 -13.33 -4.72
C ARG A 53 -4.10 -14.60 -4.01
N GLN A 54 -3.72 -14.51 -2.74
CA GLN A 54 -3.57 -15.70 -1.93
C GLN A 54 -4.96 -16.19 -1.51
N ARG A 55 -5.38 -17.33 -2.07
CA ARG A 55 -6.55 -18.07 -1.57
C ARG A 55 -6.09 -18.84 -0.35
N VAL A 56 -6.43 -18.35 0.83
CA VAL A 56 -6.26 -19.12 2.06
C VAL A 56 -7.46 -20.07 2.18
N THR A 57 -7.22 -21.36 1.96
CA THR A 57 -8.22 -22.42 2.23
C THR A 57 -7.68 -23.23 3.41
N GLY A 58 -8.06 -22.85 4.63
CA GLY A 58 -7.56 -23.43 5.89
C GLY A 58 -7.44 -22.38 7.00
N SER A 59 -7.46 -22.80 8.27
CA SER A 59 -7.25 -21.90 9.43
C SER A 59 -5.85 -21.29 9.37
N LEU A 60 -5.73 -19.97 9.61
CA LEU A 60 -4.46 -19.24 9.65
C LEU A 60 -3.65 -19.63 10.90
N GLU A 61 -3.07 -20.83 10.90
CA GLU A 61 -2.00 -21.15 11.83
C GLU A 61 -0.72 -20.50 11.30
N VAL A 62 -0.30 -19.42 11.98
CA VAL A 62 0.97 -18.74 11.75
C VAL A 62 2.08 -19.79 11.83
N PRO A 63 2.77 -20.16 10.73
CA PRO A 63 3.89 -21.07 10.85
C PRO A 63 5.04 -20.28 11.45
N LEU A 64 5.37 -20.57 12.71
CA LEU A 64 6.64 -20.25 13.34
C LEU A 64 7.76 -20.87 12.48
N ARG A 65 8.19 -20.17 11.43
CA ARG A 65 9.38 -20.55 10.68
C ARG A 65 10.59 -20.17 11.53
N SER A 66 11.14 -21.18 12.19
CA SER A 66 12.47 -21.19 12.81
C SER A 66 13.49 -20.55 11.87
N PHE A 67 14.14 -19.48 12.32
CA PHE A 67 15.41 -19.04 11.75
C PHE A 67 16.39 -20.21 11.88
N ARG A 68 16.94 -20.66 10.75
CA ARG A 68 18.13 -21.49 10.69
C ARG A 68 19.07 -20.87 9.67
#